data_AF-A0A937KIT6-F1
#
_entry.id   AF-A0A937KIT6-F1
#
_cell.length_a   1.000
_cell.length_b   1.000
_cell.length_c   1.000
_cell.angle_alpha   90.00
_cell.angle_beta   90.00
_cell.angle_gamma   90.00
#
_symmetry.space_group_name_H-M   'P 1'
#
loop_
_entity.id
_entity.type
_entity.pdbx_description
1 polymer ?
#
loop_
_entity_poly.entity_id
_entity_poly.type
_entity_poly.pdbx_seq_one_letter_code
_entity_poly.pdbx_strand_id
1 'polypeptide(L)'
;MTRFIDSKKIISVLLIPVMLVLFNLGIYNWYSIGMSSNFASSFYYVNEIFYTTFFSILIIADVFILLLSFLYTERYSQIMRNTGFIICTILLRLSFSSTGLTNLLLIVSSVIFGLLILKIYSLMNKIE
;
A
#
# COMPACT_ATOMS: atom_id res chain seq x y z
N MET A 1 -3.87 5.52 -24.35
CA MET A 1 -4.64 5.78 -23.12
C MET A 1 -5.44 4.57 -22.63
N THR A 2 -6.21 3.87 -23.48
CA THR A 2 -7.04 2.71 -23.07
C THR A 2 -6.24 1.56 -22.46
N ARG A 3 -5.10 1.18 -23.07
CA ARG A 3 -4.20 0.10 -22.55
C ARG A 3 -3.67 0.35 -21.13
N PHE A 4 -3.52 1.62 -20.75
CA PHE A 4 -3.07 2.00 -19.41
C PHE A 4 -4.18 1.88 -18.36
N ILE A 5 -5.40 2.27 -18.75
CA ILE A 5 -6.61 2.13 -17.93
C ILE A 5 -6.95 0.64 -17.73
N ASP A 6 -6.80 -0.18 -18.77
CA ASP A 6 -7.02 -1.62 -18.71
C ASP A 6 -5.99 -2.32 -17.80
N SER A 7 -4.72 -1.93 -17.85
CA SER A 7 -3.68 -2.48 -16.98
C SER A 7 -3.94 -2.15 -15.50
N LYS A 8 -4.36 -0.91 -15.21
CA LYS A 8 -4.74 -0.49 -13.84
C LYS A 8 -6.00 -1.22 -13.35
N LYS A 9 -6.96 -1.48 -14.25
CA LYS A 9 -8.17 -2.23 -13.97
C LYS A 9 -7.88 -3.70 -13.69
N ILE A 10 -6.96 -4.32 -14.42
CA ILE A 10 -6.54 -5.71 -14.20
C ILE A 10 -5.90 -5.88 -12.82
N ILE A 11 -5.02 -4.96 -12.40
CA ILE A 11 -4.39 -5.02 -11.08
C ILE A 11 -5.44 -4.90 -9.97
N SER A 12 -6.37 -3.96 -10.12
CA SER A 12 -7.44 -3.76 -9.14
C SER A 12 -8.39 -4.96 -9.06
N VAL A 13 -8.74 -5.57 -10.21
CA VAL A 13 -9.57 -6.78 -10.28
C VAL A 13 -8.85 -8.00 -9.71
N LEU A 14 -7.54 -8.14 -9.92
CA LEU A 14 -6.73 -9.24 -9.39
C LEU A 14 -6.50 -9.12 -7.88
N LEU A 15 -6.52 -7.91 -7.34
CA LEU A 15 -6.39 -7.69 -5.91
C LEU A 15 -7.59 -8.23 -5.12
N ILE A 16 -8.81 -8.16 -5.69
CA ILE A 16 -10.05 -8.64 -5.05
C ILE A 16 -9.99 -10.12 -4.64
N PRO A 17 -9.68 -11.09 -5.53
CA PRO A 17 -9.60 -12.50 -5.15
C PRO A 17 -8.47 -12.77 -4.16
N VAL A 18 -7.36 -12.04 -4.24
CA VAL A 18 -6.25 -12.14 -3.26
C VAL A 18 -6.74 -11.74 -1.86
N MET A 19 -7.54 -10.68 -1.75
CA MET A 19 -8.14 -10.29 -0.47
C MET A 19 -9.10 -11.35 0.07
N LEU A 20 -9.91 -11.95 -0.81
CA LEU A 20 -10.82 -13.02 -0.44
C LEU A 20 -10.07 -14.24 0.12
N VAL A 21 -8.95 -14.63 -0.50
CA VAL A 21 -8.13 -15.75 -0.02
C VAL A 21 -7.51 -15.44 1.35
N LEU A 22 -6.92 -14.25 1.53
CA LEU A 22 -6.33 -13.84 2.81
C LEU A 22 -7.37 -13.80 3.94
N PHE A 23 -8.57 -13.33 3.64
CA PHE A 23 -9.67 -13.30 4.59
C PHE A 23 -10.06 -14.72 5.04
N ASN A 24 -10.20 -15.66 4.09
CA ASN A 24 -10.47 -17.05 4.40
C ASN A 24 -9.34 -17.70 5.22
N LEU A 25 -8.08 -17.42 4.90
CA LEU A 25 -6.92 -17.90 5.67
C LEU A 25 -6.92 -17.34 7.10
N GLY A 26 -7.24 -16.06 7.28
CA GLY A 26 -7.34 -15.42 8.60
C GLY A 26 -8.41 -16.08 9.48
N ILE A 27 -9.59 -16.36 8.90
CA ILE A 27 -10.67 -17.07 9.60
C ILE A 27 -10.25 -18.51 9.95
N TYR A 28 -9.62 -19.22 9.02
CA TYR A 28 -9.15 -20.59 9.25
C TYR A 28 -8.13 -20.65 10.39
N ASN A 29 -7.18 -19.72 10.42
CA ASN A 29 -6.15 -19.65 11.45
C ASN A 29 -6.74 -19.23 12.82
N TRP A 30 -7.76 -18.36 12.81
CA TRP A 30 -8.49 -18.03 14.03
C TRP A 30 -9.24 -19.24 14.60
N TYR A 31 -9.91 -20.00 13.74
CA TYR A 31 -10.64 -21.21 14.14
C TYR A 31 -9.71 -22.28 14.71
N SER A 32 -8.53 -22.49 14.11
CA SER A 32 -7.57 -23.51 14.59
C SER A 32 -6.89 -23.13 15.92
N ILE A 33 -6.55 -21.86 16.11
CA ILE A 33 -5.85 -21.36 17.31
C ILE A 33 -6.83 -21.07 18.46
N GLY A 34 -8.05 -20.61 18.14
CA GLY A 34 -9.11 -20.33 19.10
C GLY A 34 -9.61 -21.55 19.88
N MET A 35 -9.34 -22.76 19.38
CA MET A 35 -9.64 -24.01 20.08
C MET A 35 -8.65 -24.35 21.20
N SER A 36 -7.42 -23.81 21.19
CA SER A 36 -6.33 -24.24 22.08
C SER A 36 -5.80 -23.16 23.03
N SER A 37 -6.07 -21.88 22.76
CA SER A 37 -5.56 -20.75 23.56
C SER A 37 -6.66 -19.74 23.91
N ASN A 38 -6.38 -18.84 24.86
CA ASN A 38 -7.32 -17.78 25.24
C ASN A 38 -7.79 -16.99 24.00
N PHE A 39 -9.08 -16.65 23.98
CA PHE A 39 -9.71 -15.91 22.87
C PHE A 39 -8.97 -14.61 22.52
N ALA A 40 -8.47 -13.90 23.53
CA ALA A 40 -7.75 -12.63 23.36
C ALA A 40 -6.40 -12.78 22.66
N SER A 41 -5.62 -13.81 22.98
CA SER A 41 -4.33 -14.07 22.32
C SER A 41 -4.55 -14.53 20.88
N SER A 42 -5.53 -15.42 20.66
CA SER A 42 -5.89 -15.89 19.32
C SER A 42 -6.29 -14.73 18.39
N PHE A 43 -7.10 -13.80 18.90
CA PHE A 43 -7.53 -12.64 18.12
C PHE A 43 -6.37 -11.70 17.80
N TYR A 44 -5.47 -11.45 18.75
CA TYR A 44 -4.27 -10.63 18.52
C TYR A 44 -3.37 -11.21 17.41
N TYR A 45 -3.06 -12.51 17.47
CA TYR A 45 -2.20 -13.17 16.48
C TYR A 45 -2.81 -13.18 15.08
N VAL A 46 -4.12 -13.42 14.96
CA VAL A 46 -4.82 -13.39 13.67
C VAL A 46 -4.81 -11.98 13.09
N ASN A 47 -5.05 -10.98 13.93
CA ASN A 47 -5.08 -9.57 13.55
C ASN A 47 -3.69 -9.12 13.05
N GLU A 48 -2.62 -9.47 13.78
CA GLU A 48 -1.24 -9.17 13.39
C GLU A 48 -0.85 -9.84 12.06
N ILE A 49 -1.11 -11.15 11.91
CA ILE A 49 -0.79 -11.89 10.68
C ILE A 49 -1.60 -11.36 9.49
N PHE A 50 -2.90 -11.07 9.69
CA PHE A 50 -3.75 -10.52 8.66
C PHE A 50 -3.22 -9.17 8.20
N TYR A 51 -3.00 -8.22 9.11
CA TYR A 51 -2.56 -6.87 8.74
C TYR A 51 -1.18 -6.87 8.08
N THR A 52 -0.19 -7.55 8.65
CA THR A 52 1.17 -7.60 8.09
C THR A 52 1.19 -8.21 6.68
N THR A 53 0.47 -9.31 6.47
CA THR A 53 0.44 -10.00 5.17
C THR A 53 -0.38 -9.22 4.13
N PHE A 54 -1.53 -8.69 4.53
CA PHE A 54 -2.41 -7.88 3.69
C PHE A 54 -1.73 -6.59 3.22
N PHE A 55 -1.11 -5.83 4.13
CA PHE A 55 -0.43 -4.59 3.78
C PHE A 55 0.80 -4.83 2.90
N SER A 56 1.55 -5.90 3.13
CA SER A 56 2.68 -6.29 2.28
C SER A 56 2.25 -6.53 0.82
N ILE A 57 1.12 -7.22 0.61
CA ILE A 57 0.59 -7.47 -0.74
C ILE A 57 0.11 -6.17 -1.41
N LEU A 58 -0.53 -5.28 -0.64
CA LEU A 58 -0.91 -3.95 -1.16
C LEU A 58 0.29 -3.13 -1.60
N ILE A 59 1.40 -3.17 -0.85
CA ILE A 59 2.64 -2.50 -1.21
C ILE A 59 3.19 -3.04 -2.53
N ILE A 60 3.23 -4.36 -2.71
CA ILE A 60 3.69 -4.98 -3.96
C ILE A 60 2.81 -4.55 -5.14
N ALA A 61 1.49 -4.53 -4.96
CA ALA A 61 0.55 -4.06 -5.98
C ALA A 61 0.78 -2.58 -6.33
N ASP A 62 1.00 -1.72 -5.33
CA ASP A 62 1.28 -0.30 -5.54
C ASP A 62 2.63 -0.08 -6.26
N VAL A 63 3.66 -0.86 -5.96
CA VAL A 63 4.94 -0.86 -6.69
C VAL A 63 4.73 -1.27 -8.16
N PHE A 64 3.91 -2.30 -8.40
CA PHE A 64 3.60 -2.74 -9.76
C PHE A 64 2.87 -1.66 -10.56
N ILE A 65 1.93 -0.94 -9.94
CA ILE A 65 1.23 0.21 -10.52
C ILE A 65 2.22 1.34 -10.85
N LEU A 66 3.20 1.60 -9.97
CA LEU A 66 4.24 2.59 -10.19
C LEU A 66 5.16 2.23 -11.37
N LEU A 67 5.61 0.97 -11.45
CA LEU A 67 6.43 0.47 -12.56
C LEU A 67 5.67 0.58 -13.90
N LEU A 68 4.38 0.22 -13.89
CA LEU A 68 3.51 0.44 -15.04
C LEU A 68 3.42 1.93 -15.40
N SER A 69 3.25 2.82 -14.42
CA SER A 69 3.21 4.27 -14.66
C SER A 69 4.45 4.83 -15.32
N PHE A 70 5.63 4.30 -15.03
CA PHE A 70 6.88 4.70 -15.70
C PHE A 70 6.96 4.22 -17.15
N LEU A 71 6.38 3.07 -17.48
CA LEU A 71 6.45 2.51 -18.83
C LEU A 71 5.61 3.29 -19.87
N TYR A 72 4.63 4.08 -19.42
CA TYR A 72 3.59 4.63 -20.32
C TYR A 72 3.41 6.16 -20.28
N THR A 73 4.22 6.91 -19.54
CA THR A 73 4.07 8.37 -19.43
C THR A 73 5.30 9.12 -19.94
N GLU A 74 5.12 10.05 -20.88
CA GLU A 74 6.18 10.81 -21.58
C GLU A 74 6.46 12.21 -20.99
N ARG A 75 5.69 12.70 -20.00
CA ARG A 75 5.89 14.03 -19.38
C ARG A 75 6.39 13.95 -17.94
N TYR A 76 7.69 14.18 -17.75
CA TYR A 76 8.40 14.11 -16.46
C TYR A 76 7.72 14.85 -15.27
N SER A 77 7.19 16.06 -15.49
CA SER A 77 6.55 16.86 -14.42
C SER A 77 5.29 16.20 -13.83
N GLN A 78 4.43 15.63 -14.68
CA GLN A 78 3.21 14.95 -14.24
C GLN A 78 3.51 13.57 -13.64
N ILE A 79 4.58 12.91 -14.10
CA ILE A 79 5.07 11.65 -13.53
C ILE A 79 5.46 11.86 -12.08
N MET A 80 6.28 12.88 -11.79
CA MET A 80 6.83 13.07 -10.45
C MET A 80 5.76 13.25 -9.37
N ARG A 81 4.67 13.95 -9.67
CA ARG A 81 3.55 14.10 -8.72
C ARG A 81 2.79 12.79 -8.52
N ASN A 82 2.46 12.09 -9.61
CA ASN A 82 1.68 10.85 -9.54
C ASN A 82 2.47 9.72 -8.87
N THR A 83 3.76 9.55 -9.20
CA THR A 83 4.63 8.56 -8.56
C THR A 83 4.87 8.93 -7.11
N GLY A 84 5.07 10.21 -6.81
CA GLY A 84 5.22 10.68 -5.44
C GLY A 84 4.01 10.36 -4.54
N PHE A 85 2.78 10.51 -5.04
CA PHE A 85 1.58 10.13 -4.29
C PHE A 85 1.45 8.60 -4.11
N ILE A 86 1.85 7.80 -5.11
CA ILE A 86 1.88 6.33 -4.98
C ILE A 86 2.90 5.92 -3.92
N ILE A 87 4.11 6.48 -3.94
CA ILE A 87 5.16 6.21 -2.95
C ILE A 87 4.74 6.64 -1.54
N CYS A 88 4.05 7.78 -1.40
CA CYS A 88 3.48 8.22 -0.13
C CYS A 88 2.48 7.17 0.42
N THR A 89 1.63 6.62 -0.45
CA THR A 89 0.68 5.58 -0.04
C THR A 89 1.41 4.30 0.38
N ILE A 90 2.49 3.91 -0.31
CA ILE A 90 3.34 2.76 0.06
C ILE A 90 3.98 2.96 1.45
N LEU A 91 4.57 4.13 1.72
CA LEU A 91 5.18 4.46 3.01
C LEU A 91 4.18 4.37 4.17
N LEU A 92 2.97 4.90 3.94
CA LEU A 92 1.88 4.84 4.90
C LEU A 92 1.43 3.38 5.14
N ARG A 93 1.33 2.56 4.09
CA ARG A 93 1.01 1.12 4.21
C ARG A 93 2.10 0.34 4.95
N LEU A 94 3.36 0.68 4.71
CA LEU A 94 4.53 0.12 5.42
C LEU A 94 4.46 0.41 6.92
N SER A 95 3.98 1.60 7.29
CA SER A 95 3.80 1.98 8.69
C SER A 95 2.86 1.00 9.40
N PHE A 96 1.76 0.61 8.78
CA PHE A 96 0.77 -0.29 9.37
C PHE A 96 1.23 -1.75 9.46
N SER A 97 2.20 -2.16 8.64
CA SER A 97 2.84 -3.47 8.74
C SER A 97 3.90 -3.52 9.85
N SER A 98 4.36 -2.36 10.33
CA SER A 98 5.40 -2.25 11.34
C SER A 98 4.80 -2.00 12.72
N THR A 99 5.43 -2.52 13.77
CA THR A 99 4.97 -2.35 15.15
C THR A 99 5.92 -1.46 15.95
N GLY A 100 5.40 -0.79 16.98
CA GLY A 100 6.19 0.06 17.87
C GLY A 100 6.59 1.41 17.27
N LEU A 101 7.80 1.88 17.62
CA LEU A 101 8.29 3.23 17.29
C LEU A 101 8.46 3.46 15.78
N THR A 102 8.81 2.42 15.04
CA THR A 102 9.05 2.47 13.60
C THR A 102 7.79 2.84 12.81
N ASN A 103 6.61 2.38 13.24
CA ASN A 103 5.33 2.77 12.63
C ASN A 103 5.16 4.30 12.68
N LEU A 104 5.33 4.88 13.86
CA LEU A 104 5.13 6.32 14.06
C LEU A 104 6.12 7.15 13.23
N LEU A 105 7.38 6.71 13.18
CA LEU A 105 8.41 7.35 12.36
C LEU A 105 8.10 7.25 10.85
N LEU A 106 7.57 6.10 10.40
CA LEU A 106 7.12 5.89 9.03
C LEU A 106 5.90 6.75 8.67
N ILE A 107 4.93 6.91 9.57
CA ILE A 107 3.78 7.82 9.36
C ILE A 107 4.28 9.26 9.17
N VAL A 108 5.12 9.74 10.07
CA VAL A 108 5.62 11.12 10.04
C VAL A 108 6.42 11.38 8.76
N SER A 109 7.35 10.47 8.42
CA SER A 109 8.13 10.57 7.18
C SER A 109 7.25 10.52 5.92
N SER A 110 6.21 9.68 5.88
CA SER A 110 5.26 9.61 4.78
C SER A 110 4.55 10.95 4.55
N VAL A 111 4.07 11.58 5.62
CA VAL A 111 3.38 12.87 5.54
C VAL A 111 4.33 13.97 5.06
N ILE A 112 5.54 14.04 5.62
CA ILE A 112 6.57 15.00 5.20
C ILE A 112 6.90 14.82 3.72
N PHE A 113 7.10 13.59 3.28
CA PHE A 113 7.40 13.26 1.89
C PHE A 113 6.27 13.70 0.94
N GLY A 114 5.01 13.41 1.27
CA GLY A 114 3.86 13.84 0.48
C GLY A 114 3.77 15.37 0.34
N LEU A 115 4.04 16.11 1.43
CA LEU A 115 4.06 17.57 1.42
C LEU A 115 5.22 18.12 0.57
N LEU A 116 6.40 17.50 0.63
CA LEU A 116 7.56 17.91 -0.17
C LEU A 116 7.28 17.79 -1.67
N ILE A 117 6.67 16.68 -2.11
CA ILE A 117 6.29 16.50 -3.52
C ILE A 117 5.29 17.57 -3.97
N LEU A 118 4.29 17.87 -3.14
CA LEU A 118 3.32 18.93 -3.44
C LEU A 118 4.02 20.29 -3.59
N LYS A 119 4.99 20.58 -2.71
CA LYS A 119 5.77 21.82 -2.75
C LYS A 119 6.66 21.91 -3.99
N ILE A 120 7.36 20.82 -4.34
CA ILE A 120 8.20 20.75 -5.55
C ILE A 120 7.36 20.96 -6.82
N TYR A 121 6.21 20.30 -6.89
CA TYR A 121 5.27 20.47 -8.01
C TYR A 121 4.80 21.93 -8.14
N SER A 122 4.42 22.56 -7.03
CA SER A 122 3.98 23.97 -7.02
C SER A 122 5.08 24.93 -7.48
N LEU A 123 6.33 24.70 -7.07
CA LEU A 123 7.47 25.50 -7.51
C LEU A 123 7.75 25.34 -9.01
N MET A 124 7.76 24.10 -9.51
CA MET A 124 7.99 23.81 -10.93
C MET A 124 6.92 24.47 -11.82
N ASN A 125 5.65 24.43 -11.40
CA ASN A 125 4.53 25.04 -12.13
C ASN A 125 4.49 26.58 -12.02
N LYS A 126 5.36 27.19 -11.21
CA LYS A 126 5.52 28.66 -11.13
C LYS A 126 6.68 29.17 -12.00
N ILE A 127 7.56 28.27 -12.44
CA ILE A 127 8.76 28.58 -13.24
C ILE A 127 8.48 28.40 -14.74
N GLU A 128 7.55 27.51 -15.10
CA GLU A 128 6.98 27.34 -16.44
C GLU A 128 5.85 28.37 -16.69
#